data_AF-A0A9E1S5F9-F1
#
_entry.id   AF-A0A9E1S5F9-F1
#
_cell.length_a   1.000
_cell.length_b   1.000
_cell.length_c   1.000
_cell.angle_alpha   90.00
_cell.angle_beta   90.00
_cell.angle_gamma   90.00
#
_symmetry.space_group_name_H-M   'P 1'
#
loop_
_entity.id
_entity.type
_entity.pdbx_description
1 polymer ?
#
loop_
_entity_poly.entity_id
_entity_poly.type
_entity_poly.pdbx_seq_one_letter_code
_entity_poly.pdbx_strand_id
1 'polypeptide(L)'
;MLMWLSEQLLFLDPGFGVFQYLTLRAILAACSAMLISMLVGPFVITRLNDMQIGQTIRSEGPESHLVKAGTPTMGGALILLAVLGSTILWADLDNRYVWFVIVTTAAFGAIG
;
A
#
# COMPACT_ATOMS: atom_id res chain seq x y z
N MET A 1 1.70 -14.76 0.33
CA MET A 1 0.88 -15.71 -0.47
C MET A 1 1.66 -16.32 -1.65
N LEU A 2 2.41 -15.51 -2.42
CA LEU A 2 3.21 -16.02 -3.54
C LEU A 2 4.35 -16.94 -3.12
N MET A 3 4.91 -16.76 -1.92
CA MET A 3 5.91 -17.68 -1.36
C MET A 3 5.38 -19.12 -1.29
N TRP A 4 4.22 -19.30 -0.66
CA TRP A 4 3.57 -20.60 -0.55
C TRP A 4 3.29 -21.23 -1.93
N LEU A 5 2.83 -20.42 -2.89
CA LEU A 5 2.62 -20.88 -4.26
C LEU A 5 3.94 -21.28 -4.94
N SER A 6 5.01 -20.50 -4.78
CA SER A 6 6.31 -20.80 -5.36
C SER A 6 6.91 -22.10 -4.82
N GLU A 7 6.69 -22.43 -3.55
CA GLU A 7 7.11 -23.70 -2.94
C GLU A 7 6.38 -24.90 -3.53
N GLN A 8 5.10 -24.75 -3.89
CA GLN A 8 4.37 -25.80 -4.60
C GLN A 8 4.86 -25.99 -6.04
N LEU A 9 5.17 -24.89 -6.73
CA LEU A 9 5.63 -24.92 -8.13
C LEU A 9 7.08 -25.36 -8.28
N LEU A 10 7.88 -25.32 -7.21
CA LEU A 10 9.23 -25.88 -7.15
C LEU A 10 9.29 -27.37 -7.51
N PHE A 11 8.20 -28.10 -7.30
CA PHE A 11 8.08 -29.50 -7.73
C PHE A 11 7.99 -29.65 -9.26
N LEU A 12 7.50 -28.62 -9.96
CA LEU A 12 7.33 -28.62 -11.42
C LEU A 12 8.56 -28.06 -12.15
N ASP A 13 9.17 -27.00 -11.61
CA ASP A 13 10.38 -26.40 -12.18
C ASP A 13 11.28 -25.79 -11.06
N PRO A 14 12.56 -26.17 -10.98
CA PRO A 14 13.51 -25.61 -10.00
C PRO A 14 13.68 -24.08 -10.09
N GLY A 15 13.40 -23.46 -11.23
CA GLY A 15 13.51 -22.03 -11.49
C GLY A 15 12.60 -21.16 -10.61
N PHE A 16 11.52 -21.72 -10.04
CA PHE A 16 10.66 -21.00 -9.08
C PHE A 16 11.35 -20.73 -7.74
N GLY A 17 12.48 -21.38 -7.44
CA GLY A 17 13.30 -21.09 -6.26
C GLY A 17 13.85 -19.66 -6.22
N VAL A 18 13.85 -18.95 -7.36
CA VAL A 18 14.24 -17.54 -7.45
C VAL A 18 13.38 -16.65 -6.55
N PHE A 19 12.11 -17.02 -6.30
CA PHE A 19 11.24 -16.30 -5.39
C PHE A 19 11.55 -16.50 -3.91
N GLN A 20 12.44 -17.42 -3.53
CA GLN A 20 12.86 -17.60 -2.13
C GLN A 20 13.91 -16.56 -1.70
N TYR A 21 14.60 -15.92 -2.65
CA TYR A 21 15.59 -14.89 -2.34
C TYR A 21 14.93 -13.64 -1.74
N LEU A 22 15.32 -13.30 -0.51
CA LEU A 22 14.77 -12.16 0.23
C LEU A 22 14.95 -10.82 -0.53
N THR A 23 16.11 -10.61 -1.15
CA THR A 23 16.42 -9.38 -1.90
C THR A 23 15.51 -9.21 -3.10
N LEU A 24 15.31 -10.28 -3.88
CA LEU A 24 14.40 -10.25 -5.03
C LEU A 24 12.97 -9.95 -4.57
N ARG A 25 12.48 -10.65 -3.55
CA ARG A 25 11.15 -10.42 -2.99
C ARG A 25 10.96 -8.98 -2.52
N ALA A 26 11.96 -8.40 -1.86
CA ALA A 26 11.90 -7.02 -1.39
C ALA A 26 11.79 -6.03 -2.56
N ILE A 27 12.57 -6.22 -3.64
CA ILE A 27 12.49 -5.39 -4.84
C ILE A 27 11.13 -5.55 -5.51
N LEU A 28 10.66 -6.79 -5.70
CA LEU A 28 9.37 -7.05 -6.31
C LEU A 28 8.21 -6.50 -5.47
N ALA A 29 8.31 -6.55 -4.14
CA ALA A 29 7.35 -5.93 -3.24
C ALA A 29 7.33 -4.41 -3.38
N ALA A 30 8.50 -3.75 -3.46
CA ALA A 30 8.57 -2.31 -3.68
C ALA A 30 7.98 -1.91 -5.03
N CYS A 31 8.34 -2.60 -6.11
CA CYS A 31 7.77 -2.39 -7.44
C CYS A 31 6.26 -2.62 -7.47
N SER A 32 5.78 -3.69 -6.82
CA SER A 32 4.35 -3.99 -6.73
C SER A 32 3.59 -2.92 -5.96
N ALA A 33 4.14 -2.44 -4.83
CA ALA A 33 3.52 -1.35 -4.06
C ALA A 33 3.43 -0.07 -4.90
N MET A 34 4.49 0.26 -5.64
CA MET A 34 4.49 1.42 -6.54
C MET A 34 3.43 1.27 -7.64
N LEU A 35 3.36 0.11 -8.30
CA LEU A 35 2.35 -0.18 -9.32
C LEU A 35 0.92 -0.10 -8.77
N ILE A 36 0.68 -0.71 -7.60
CA ILE A 36 -0.63 -0.62 -6.92
C ILE A 36 -0.97 0.85 -6.64
N SER A 37 -0.04 1.63 -6.08
CA SER A 37 -0.28 3.04 -5.79
C SER A 37 -0.60 3.87 -7.03
N MET A 38 0.02 3.56 -8.18
CA MET A 38 -0.17 4.30 -9.42
C MET A 38 -1.49 3.93 -10.11
N LEU A 39 -1.86 2.64 -10.08
CA LEU A 39 -3.09 2.13 -10.69
C LEU A 39 -4.34 2.43 -9.86
N VAL A 40 -4.24 2.23 -8.54
CA VAL A 40 -5.35 2.42 -7.59
C VAL A 40 -5.45 3.88 -7.13
N GLY A 41 -4.37 4.65 -7.26
CA GLY A 41 -4.29 6.07 -6.88
C GLY A 41 -5.43 6.93 -7.43
N PRO A 42 -5.66 6.99 -8.75
CA PRO A 42 -6.72 7.82 -9.32
C PRO A 42 -8.11 7.47 -8.76
N PHE A 43 -8.42 6.18 -8.64
CA PHE A 43 -9.70 5.71 -8.10
C PHE A 43 -9.89 6.12 -6.64
N VAL A 44 -8.86 5.92 -5.81
CA VAL A 44 -8.89 6.29 -4.39
C VAL A 44 -9.00 7.81 -4.23
N ILE A 45 -8.26 8.59 -5.03
CA ILE A 45 -8.31 10.05 -5.00
C ILE A 45 -9.72 10.55 -5.34
N THR A 46 -10.35 10.03 -6.41
CA THR A 46 -11.72 10.44 -6.79
C THR A 46 -12.71 10.10 -5.67
N ARG A 47 -12.65 8.90 -5.10
CA ARG A 47 -13.55 8.50 -4.00
C ARG A 47 -13.37 9.33 -2.74
N LEU A 48 -12.13 9.71 -2.42
CA LEU A 48 -11.85 10.56 -1.26
C LEU A 48 -12.31 12.01 -1.47
N ASN A 49 -12.24 12.50 -2.72
CA ASN A 49 -12.79 13.79 -3.09
C ASN A 49 -14.34 13.79 -2.96
N ASP A 50 -14.99 12.73 -3.45
CA ASP A 50 -16.44 12.54 -3.37
C ASP A 50 -16.95 12.45 -1.92
N MET A 51 -16.15 11.88 -1.01
CA MET A 51 -16.49 11.76 0.41
C MET A 51 -16.35 13.08 1.19
N GLN A 52 -16.04 14.20 0.53
CA GLN A 52 -15.96 15.54 1.11
C GLN A 52 -15.14 15.62 2.42
N ILE A 53 -14.09 14.80 2.58
CA ILE A 53 -13.04 15.01 3.59
C ILE A 53 -12.09 16.12 3.05
N GLY A 54 -12.68 17.22 2.61
CA GLY A 54 -12.00 18.44 2.27
C GLY A 54 -11.86 19.26 3.55
N GLN A 55 -10.67 19.77 3.82
CA GLN A 55 -10.48 20.73 4.91
C GLN A 55 -11.53 21.85 4.77
N THR A 56 -12.29 22.13 5.84
CA THR A 56 -13.11 23.33 5.90
C THR A 56 -12.18 24.53 5.93
N ILE A 57 -11.94 25.14 4.77
CA ILE A 57 -11.06 26.29 4.65
C ILE A 57 -11.77 27.46 5.33
N ARG A 58 -11.18 27.98 6.41
CA ARG A 58 -11.59 29.28 6.97
C ARG A 58 -11.38 30.34 5.90
N SER A 59 -12.43 31.09 5.58
CA SER A 59 -12.45 32.17 4.57
C SER A 59 -11.56 33.38 4.89
N GLU A 60 -10.78 33.33 5.98
CA GLU A 60 -10.00 34.44 6.56
C GLU A 60 -8.48 34.28 6.30
N GLY A 61 -8.07 33.82 5.10
CA GLY A 61 -6.66 33.56 4.77
C GLY A 61 -6.22 34.11 3.40
N PRO A 62 -4.92 34.40 3.20
CA PRO A 62 -4.40 35.01 1.95
C PRO A 62 -4.68 34.14 0.72
N GLU A 63 -4.92 34.77 -0.44
CA GLU A 63 -5.30 34.09 -1.70
C GLU A 63 -4.32 32.99 -2.16
N SER A 64 -3.04 33.06 -1.76
CA SER A 64 -2.03 32.03 -2.04
C SER A 64 -2.32 30.69 -1.36
N HIS A 65 -3.14 30.67 -0.30
CA HIS A 65 -3.58 29.45 0.38
C HIS A 65 -4.78 28.76 -0.30
N LEU A 66 -5.47 29.43 -1.22
CA LEU A 66 -6.59 28.86 -1.99
C LEU A 66 -6.12 27.88 -3.08
N VAL A 67 -4.86 27.93 -3.50
CA VAL A 67 -4.31 27.05 -4.56
C VAL A 67 -4.09 25.61 -4.08
N LYS A 68 -4.00 25.39 -2.75
CA LYS A 68 -3.95 24.04 -2.15
C LYS A 68 -5.34 23.46 -1.86
N ALA A 69 -6.40 24.24 -2.09
CA ALA A 69 -7.78 23.83 -1.92
C ALA A 69 -8.14 22.74 -2.95
N GLY A 70 -8.21 21.49 -2.50
CA GLY A 70 -8.64 20.38 -3.35
C GLY A 70 -7.66 19.21 -3.43
N THR A 71 -6.47 19.31 -2.81
CA THR A 71 -5.64 18.11 -2.60
C THR A 71 -6.13 17.36 -1.35
N PRO A 72 -6.71 16.16 -1.50
CA PRO A 72 -7.23 15.42 -0.35
C PRO A 72 -6.06 15.01 0.56
N THR A 73 -6.17 15.29 1.86
CA THR A 73 -5.16 15.01 2.89
C THR A 73 -5.01 13.52 3.24
N MET A 74 -5.53 12.63 2.41
CA MET A 74 -5.68 11.19 2.65
C MET A 74 -4.69 10.32 1.86
N GLY A 75 -3.54 10.87 1.44
CA GLY A 75 -2.49 10.10 0.76
C GLY A 75 -1.98 8.90 1.58
N GLY A 76 -2.08 8.97 2.91
CA GLY A 76 -1.77 7.86 3.82
C GLY A 76 -2.62 6.60 3.57
N ALA A 77 -3.90 6.75 3.23
CA ALA A 77 -4.77 5.61 2.93
C ALA A 77 -4.31 4.86 1.67
N LEU A 78 -3.88 5.60 0.65
CA LEU A 78 -3.31 5.00 -0.56
C LEU A 78 -2.01 4.25 -0.27
N ILE A 79 -1.13 4.84 0.55
CA ILE A 79 0.13 4.22 0.97
C ILE A 79 -0.15 2.93 1.75
N LEU A 80 -1.08 2.97 2.71
CA LEU A 80 -1.46 1.80 3.50
C LEU A 80 -2.01 0.67 2.62
N LEU A 81 -2.90 0.98 1.68
CA LEU A 81 -3.43 -0.01 0.74
C LEU A 81 -2.32 -0.64 -0.10
N ALA A 82 -1.42 0.18 -0.65
CA ALA A 82 -0.32 -0.29 -1.48
C ALA A 82 0.68 -1.17 -0.71
N VAL A 83 1.07 -0.73 0.50
CA VAL A 83 2.04 -1.43 1.35
C VAL A 83 1.44 -2.72 1.90
N LEU A 84 0.23 -2.69 2.44
CA LEU A 84 -0.43 -3.89 2.96
C LEU A 84 -0.71 -4.91 1.86
N GLY A 85 -1.20 -4.46 0.69
CA GLY A 85 -1.44 -5.32 -0.45
C GLY A 85 -0.16 -5.99 -0.95
N SER A 86 0.92 -5.23 -1.11
CA SER A 86 2.22 -5.78 -1.53
C SER A 86 2.81 -6.72 -0.47
N THR A 87 2.67 -6.39 0.82
CA THR A 87 3.15 -7.24 1.92
C THR A 87 2.43 -8.58 1.94
N ILE A 88 1.09 -8.62 1.81
CA ILE A 88 0.34 -9.88 1.78
C ILE A 88 0.76 -10.75 0.58
N LEU A 89 1.08 -10.12 -0.55
CA LEU A 89 1.48 -10.80 -1.76
C LEU A 89 2.85 -11.48 -1.61
N TRP A 90 3.86 -10.72 -1.19
CA TRP A 90 5.28 -11.12 -1.19
C TRP A 90 5.84 -11.60 0.14
N ALA A 91 5.23 -11.24 1.27
CA ALA A 91 5.69 -11.66 2.58
C ALA A 91 5.36 -13.13 2.84
N ASP A 92 6.12 -13.69 3.77
CA ASP A 92 5.90 -15.02 4.32
C ASP A 92 4.81 -14.90 5.40
N LEU A 93 3.66 -15.53 5.15
CA LEU A 93 2.48 -15.43 6.03
C LEU A 93 2.51 -16.45 7.17
N ASP A 94 3.42 -17.42 7.13
CA ASP A 94 3.67 -18.32 8.27
C ASP A 94 4.50 -17.63 9.36
N ASN A 95 5.16 -16.52 9.00
CA ASN A 95 5.93 -15.74 9.94
C ASN A 95 5.05 -14.83 10.81
N ARG A 96 4.99 -15.13 12.11
CA ARG A 96 4.25 -14.32 13.11
C ARG A 96 4.67 -12.84 13.14
N TYR A 97 5.93 -12.51 12.83
CA TYR A 97 6.42 -11.13 12.85
C TYR A 97 5.76 -10.30 11.74
N VAL A 98 5.46 -10.90 10.60
CA VAL A 98 4.75 -10.25 9.49
C VAL A 98 3.34 -9.87 9.93
N TRP A 99 2.64 -10.76 10.64
CA TRP A 99 1.32 -10.46 11.18
C TRP A 99 1.33 -9.32 12.19
N PHE A 100 2.31 -9.28 13.10
CA PHE A 100 2.45 -8.15 14.02
C PHE A 100 2.59 -6.83 13.28
N VAL A 101 3.44 -6.77 12.25
CA VAL A 101 3.64 -5.55 11.44
C VAL A 101 2.38 -5.15 10.66
N ILE A 102 1.69 -6.12 10.04
CA ILE A 102 0.44 -5.86 9.31
C ILE A 102 -0.61 -5.28 10.27
N VAL A 103 -0.82 -5.91 11.42
CA VAL A 103 -1.84 -5.50 12.39
C VAL A 103 -1.53 -4.14 12.98
N THR A 104 -0.28 -3.87 13.39
CA THR A 104 0.07 -2.56 13.95
C THR A 104 -0.03 -1.47 12.89
N THR A 105 0.46 -1.71 11.68
CA THR A 105 0.38 -0.75 10.57
C THR A 105 -1.08 -0.42 10.23
N ALA A 106 -1.94 -1.43 10.15
CA ALA A 106 -3.37 -1.25 9.90
C ALA A 106 -4.07 -0.53 11.07
N ALA A 107 -3.73 -0.86 12.32
CA ALA A 107 -4.32 -0.23 13.50
C ALA A 107 -3.98 1.26 13.59
N PHE A 108 -2.71 1.62 13.45
CA PHE A 108 -2.30 3.03 13.43
C PHE A 108 -2.84 3.76 12.20
N GLY A 109 -2.95 3.07 11.06
CA GLY A 109 -3.57 3.60 9.86
C GLY A 109 -5.08 3.83 9.98
N ALA A 110 -5.78 3.11 10.86
CA ALA A 110 -7.20 3.32 11.14
C ALA A 110 -7.45 4.42 12.19
N ILE A 111 -6.46 4.73 13.02
CA ILE A 111 -6.52 5.80 14.02
C ILE A 111 -6.29 7.18 13.38
N GLY A 112 -5.36 7.25 12.41
CA GLY A 112 -5.01 8.49 11.71
C GLY A 112 -6.03 8.89 10.66
#